data_AF-A0A1I8AMB0-F1
#
_entry.id   AF-A0A1I8AMB0-F1
#
_cell.length_a   1.000
_cell.length_b   1.000
_cell.length_c   1.000
_cell.angle_alpha   90.00
_cell.angle_beta   90.00
_cell.angle_gamma   90.00
#
_symmetry.space_group_name_H-M   'P 1'
#
loop_
_entity.id
_entity.type
_entity.pdbx_description
1 polymer ?
#
loop_
_entity_poly.entity_id
_entity_poly.type
_entity_poly.pdbx_seq_one_letter_code
_entity_poly.pdbx_strand_id
1 'polypeptide(L)'
;MYSGEYSVEAEAIHAINYRDAVTWHSKGAPIYLDSFQMPNRSTHANDMFFALGLHYSDHLTEGEKFMDQYYPQVLRNFVKTGRPDEEWEPLKDDGSGYFSIEAIRNGSDIILPHQKNTYFYQEQIHFWLSHLSSVNERAIERQNRTERSVLSNSFLLPLVTNQLPLETNSEVAALKEANESLLSAFWVVVVIALVLASALLVMAISNHLNRRMQNSYYFAEETEIFGNSGKAGVVLYGSIN
;
A
#
# COMPACT_ATOMS: atom_id res chain seq x y z
N MET A 1 -20.65 -17.91 -6.19
CA MET A 1 -19.59 -18.88 -6.52
C MET A 1 -18.62 -18.17 -7.46
N TYR A 2 -17.64 -17.45 -6.92
CA TYR A 2 -16.59 -16.81 -7.72
C TYR A 2 -15.52 -17.87 -7.96
N SER A 3 -15.59 -18.56 -9.09
CA SER A 3 -14.47 -19.36 -9.63
C SER A 3 -13.63 -18.49 -10.56
N GLY A 4 -13.23 -17.31 -10.06
CA GLY A 4 -12.30 -16.45 -10.79
C GLY A 4 -10.92 -17.03 -10.61
N GLU A 5 -10.37 -17.68 -11.64
CA GLU A 5 -8.93 -17.91 -11.71
C GLU A 5 -8.23 -16.57 -11.48
N TYR A 6 -7.33 -16.52 -10.51
CA TYR A 6 -6.50 -15.35 -10.29
C TYR A 6 -5.61 -15.16 -11.53
N SER A 7 -5.23 -13.92 -11.83
CA SER A 7 -4.17 -13.72 -12.81
C SER A 7 -2.88 -14.37 -12.31
N VAL A 8 -2.06 -14.88 -13.23
CA VAL A 8 -0.72 -15.43 -12.93
C VAL A 8 0.09 -14.48 -12.04
N GLU A 9 -0.03 -13.17 -12.30
CA GLU A 9 0.60 -12.12 -11.48
C GLU A 9 0.07 -12.10 -10.04
N ALA A 10 -1.25 -12.13 -9.84
CA ALA A 10 -1.86 -12.15 -8.50
C ALA A 10 -1.45 -13.40 -7.72
N GLU A 11 -1.39 -14.56 -8.38
CA GLU A 11 -0.91 -15.79 -7.73
C GLU A 11 0.55 -15.70 -7.29
N ALA A 12 1.43 -15.11 -8.11
CA ALA A 12 2.83 -14.89 -7.76
C ALA A 12 2.97 -13.92 -6.58
N ILE A 13 2.16 -12.85 -6.55
CA ILE A 13 2.13 -11.90 -5.42
C ILE A 13 1.67 -12.60 -4.13
N HIS A 14 0.62 -13.42 -4.18
CA HIS A 14 0.18 -14.20 -3.02
C HIS A 14 1.31 -15.10 -2.49
N ALA A 15 2.06 -15.75 -3.38
CA ALA A 15 3.19 -16.59 -3.00
C ALA A 15 4.33 -15.80 -2.35
N ILE A 16 4.67 -14.63 -2.88
CA ILE A 16 5.70 -13.74 -2.30
C ILE A 16 5.27 -13.25 -0.93
N ASN A 17 4.03 -12.74 -0.80
CA ASN A 17 3.50 -12.24 0.47
C ASN A 17 3.49 -13.33 1.55
N TYR A 18 3.09 -14.56 1.19
CA TYR A 18 3.13 -15.68 2.11
C TYR A 18 4.54 -16.05 2.54
N ARG A 19 5.50 -16.14 1.60
CA ARG A 19 6.90 -16.43 1.91
C ARG A 19 7.45 -15.41 2.91
N ASP A 20 7.19 -14.13 2.66
CA ASP A 20 7.68 -13.06 3.51
C ASP A 20 7.02 -13.11 4.89
N ALA A 21 5.71 -13.39 4.95
CA ALA A 21 4.97 -13.60 6.19
C ALA A 21 5.57 -14.73 7.04
N VAL A 22 5.76 -15.93 6.47
CA VAL A 22 6.39 -17.06 7.17
C VAL A 22 7.82 -16.75 7.58
N THR A 23 8.59 -16.05 6.73
CA THR A 23 9.98 -15.67 7.03
C THR A 23 10.05 -14.77 8.25
N TRP A 24 9.20 -13.74 8.34
CA TRP A 24 9.19 -12.84 9.50
C TRP A 24 8.60 -13.50 10.74
N HIS A 25 7.57 -14.33 10.58
CA HIS A 25 7.01 -15.12 11.67
C HIS A 25 8.05 -16.04 12.32
N SER A 26 8.87 -16.73 11.51
CA SER A 26 9.96 -17.60 12.01
C SER A 26 11.02 -16.86 12.84
N LYS A 27 11.08 -15.52 12.73
CA LYS A 27 11.97 -14.65 13.52
C LYS A 27 11.31 -14.14 14.80
N GLY A 28 10.12 -14.65 15.15
CA GLY A 28 9.37 -14.30 16.35
C GLY A 28 8.45 -13.08 16.21
N ALA A 29 8.23 -12.58 14.99
CA ALA A 29 7.29 -11.48 14.77
C ALA A 29 5.83 -11.98 14.74
N PRO A 30 4.87 -11.31 15.39
CA PRO A 30 3.46 -11.56 15.16
C PRO A 30 3.10 -11.05 13.76
N ILE A 31 2.64 -11.94 12.88
CA ILE A 31 2.29 -11.61 11.51
C ILE A 31 0.78 -11.75 11.33
N TYR A 32 0.15 -10.71 10.79
CA TYR A 32 -1.27 -10.70 10.48
C TYR A 32 -1.43 -10.71 8.97
N LEU A 33 -1.70 -11.90 8.42
CA LEU A 33 -1.88 -12.12 6.99
C LEU A 33 -3.37 -12.02 6.63
N ASP A 34 -3.71 -11.31 5.55
CA ASP A 34 -5.08 -11.17 5.07
C ASP A 34 -5.26 -11.51 3.59
N SER A 35 -6.52 -11.69 3.22
CA SER A 35 -7.00 -11.72 1.84
C SER A 35 -8.18 -10.76 1.71
N PHE A 36 -8.02 -9.70 0.92
CA PHE A 36 -9.09 -8.77 0.60
C PHE A 36 -9.95 -9.28 -0.55
N GLN A 37 -11.24 -9.54 -0.29
CA GLN A 37 -12.19 -10.02 -1.29
C GLN A 37 -13.51 -9.25 -1.19
N MET A 38 -13.73 -8.34 -2.14
CA MET A 38 -14.96 -7.57 -2.24
C MET A 38 -15.47 -7.62 -3.68
N PRO A 39 -16.75 -7.97 -3.92
CA PRO A 39 -17.34 -8.03 -5.25
C PRO A 39 -17.11 -6.72 -6.01
N ASN A 40 -16.57 -6.82 -7.23
CA ASN A 40 -16.22 -5.67 -8.09
C ASN A 40 -15.19 -4.68 -7.49
N ARG A 41 -14.56 -5.02 -6.35
CA ARG A 41 -13.58 -4.19 -5.66
C ARG A 41 -12.27 -4.93 -5.33
N SER A 42 -12.06 -6.15 -5.82
CA SER A 42 -10.82 -6.93 -5.57
C SER A 42 -9.68 -6.67 -6.58
N THR A 43 -9.72 -5.62 -7.39
CA THR A 43 -8.58 -5.27 -8.25
C THR A 43 -7.47 -4.61 -7.44
N HIS A 44 -6.23 -4.71 -7.93
CA HIS A 44 -5.05 -4.16 -7.25
C HIS A 44 -5.28 -2.72 -6.75
N ALA A 45 -4.95 -2.50 -5.47
CA ALA A 45 -5.06 -1.24 -4.74
C ALA A 45 -6.48 -0.70 -4.44
N ASN A 46 -7.56 -1.42 -4.77
CA ASN A 46 -8.91 -0.95 -4.44
C ASN A 46 -9.23 -1.00 -2.94
N ASP A 47 -8.61 -1.93 -2.23
CA ASP A 47 -8.66 -2.05 -0.78
C ASP A 47 -8.18 -0.76 -0.09
N MET A 48 -7.25 -0.02 -0.70
CA MET A 48 -6.77 1.27 -0.21
C MET A 48 -7.88 2.32 -0.08
N PHE A 49 -8.88 2.32 -0.97
CA PHE A 49 -9.98 3.27 -0.87
C PHE A 49 -10.80 3.05 0.41
N PHE A 50 -10.98 1.79 0.83
CA PHE A 50 -11.65 1.46 2.10
C PHE A 50 -10.73 1.78 3.27
N ALA A 51 -9.46 1.36 3.20
CA ALA A 51 -8.45 1.57 4.24
C ALA A 51 -8.25 3.05 4.61
N LEU A 52 -8.28 3.93 3.60
CA LEU A 52 -8.10 5.36 3.75
C LEU A 52 -9.42 6.14 3.93
N GLY A 53 -10.57 5.47 3.82
CA GLY A 53 -11.88 6.11 3.85
C GLY A 53 -12.10 7.11 2.71
N LEU A 54 -11.57 6.80 1.52
CA LEU A 54 -11.60 7.68 0.34
C LEU A 54 -12.72 7.32 -0.66
N HIS A 55 -13.63 6.42 -0.31
CA HIS A 55 -14.78 6.11 -1.15
C HIS A 55 -15.74 7.31 -1.25
N TYR A 56 -15.66 8.02 -2.37
CA TYR A 56 -16.65 9.00 -2.80
C TYR A 56 -17.69 8.32 -3.69
N SER A 57 -18.71 7.71 -3.08
CA SER A 57 -19.88 7.25 -3.82
C SER A 57 -21.14 7.43 -2.99
N ASP A 58 -22.16 8.06 -3.56
CA ASP A 58 -23.49 8.16 -2.95
C ASP A 58 -24.24 6.80 -3.00
N HIS A 59 -23.66 5.79 -3.66
CA HIS A 59 -24.27 4.50 -3.93
C HIS A 59 -23.36 3.34 -3.49
N LEU A 60 -23.02 3.31 -2.21
CA LEU A 60 -22.37 2.16 -1.59
C LEU A 60 -23.40 1.08 -1.23
N THR A 61 -23.07 -0.17 -1.53
CA THR A 61 -23.78 -1.34 -1.01
C THR A 61 -23.64 -1.43 0.52
N GLU A 62 -24.47 -2.23 1.18
CA GLU A 62 -24.39 -2.42 2.64
C GLU A 62 -23.01 -2.95 3.08
N GLY A 63 -22.43 -3.89 2.32
CA GLY A 63 -21.09 -4.40 2.60
C GLY A 63 -20.00 -3.35 2.42
N GLU A 64 -20.06 -2.53 1.37
CA GLU A 64 -19.12 -1.43 1.17
C GLU A 64 -19.22 -0.37 2.28
N LYS A 65 -20.45 -0.04 2.73
CA LYS A 65 -20.66 0.86 3.88
C LYS A 65 -20.06 0.31 5.18
N PHE A 66 -20.20 -1.00 5.42
CA PHE A 66 -19.54 -1.65 6.54
C PHE A 66 -18.01 -1.54 6.43
N MET A 67 -17.46 -1.84 5.26
CA MET A 67 -16.01 -1.81 5.03
C MET A 67 -15.39 -0.42 5.18
N ASP A 68 -16.09 0.63 4.77
CA ASP A 68 -15.66 2.02 4.94
C ASP A 68 -15.53 2.43 6.43
N GLN A 69 -16.23 1.75 7.33
CA GLN A 69 -16.12 1.97 8.77
C GLN A 69 -15.10 1.02 9.40
N TYR A 70 -15.15 -0.25 9.01
CA TYR A 70 -14.37 -1.34 9.57
C TYR A 70 -12.88 -1.21 9.23
N TYR A 71 -12.52 -1.09 7.94
CA TYR A 71 -11.12 -1.25 7.52
C TYR A 71 -10.18 -0.13 8.00
N PRO A 72 -10.60 1.17 8.03
CA PRO A 72 -9.81 2.19 8.69
C PRO A 72 -9.57 1.91 10.18
N GLN A 73 -10.53 1.27 10.85
CA GLN A 73 -10.39 0.93 12.27
C GLN A 73 -9.35 -0.19 12.47
N VAL A 74 -9.35 -1.20 11.60
CA VAL A 74 -8.34 -2.27 11.58
C VAL A 74 -6.93 -1.70 11.53
N LEU A 75 -6.67 -0.76 10.61
CA LEU A 75 -5.37 -0.10 10.51
C LEU A 75 -5.04 0.73 11.74
N ARG A 76 -6.01 1.50 12.26
CA ARG A 76 -5.82 2.29 13.50
C ARG A 76 -5.49 1.40 14.69
N ASN A 77 -6.14 0.25 14.82
CA ASN A 77 -5.89 -0.71 15.88
C ASN A 77 -4.47 -1.26 15.76
N PHE A 78 -4.08 -1.73 14.57
CA PHE A 78 -2.73 -2.26 14.35
C PHE A 78 -1.64 -1.24 14.71
N VAL A 79 -1.79 0.02 14.31
CA VAL A 79 -0.84 1.09 14.66
C VAL A 79 -0.78 1.35 16.17
N LYS A 80 -1.93 1.30 16.86
CA LYS A 80 -2.01 1.63 18.30
C LYS A 80 -1.60 0.48 19.22
N THR A 81 -1.94 -0.75 18.85
CA THR A 81 -1.86 -1.91 19.75
C THR A 81 -0.99 -3.03 19.22
N GLY A 82 -0.56 -2.97 17.95
CA GLY A 82 0.09 -4.06 17.24
C GLY A 82 -0.86 -5.18 16.81
N ARG A 83 -2.17 -5.07 17.08
CA ARG A 83 -3.19 -6.06 16.74
C ARG A 83 -4.32 -5.41 15.93
N PRO A 84 -4.62 -5.89 14.71
CA PRO A 84 -5.59 -5.25 13.81
C PRO A 84 -7.05 -5.43 14.26
N ASP A 85 -7.40 -6.61 14.74
CA ASP A 85 -8.77 -6.95 15.19
C ASP A 85 -8.72 -7.95 16.36
N GLU A 86 -9.77 -8.01 17.17
CA GLU A 86 -9.87 -8.98 18.25
C GLU A 86 -10.08 -10.41 17.73
N GLU A 87 -10.72 -10.58 16.58
CA GLU A 87 -10.94 -11.91 16.00
C GLU A 87 -9.81 -12.33 15.04
N TRP A 88 -8.90 -11.41 14.70
CA TRP A 88 -7.77 -11.68 13.82
C TRP A 88 -6.58 -12.24 14.59
N GLU A 89 -6.40 -13.55 14.48
CA GLU A 89 -5.27 -14.26 15.08
C GLU A 89 -4.01 -14.12 14.21
N PRO A 90 -2.81 -14.00 14.82
CA PRO A 90 -1.56 -14.07 14.07
C PRO A 90 -1.43 -15.38 13.28
N LEU A 91 -0.59 -15.36 12.25
CA LEU A 91 -0.11 -16.52 11.52
C LEU A 91 0.41 -17.57 12.52
N LYS A 92 0.04 -18.83 12.32
CA LYS A 92 0.41 -19.94 13.19
C LYS A 92 1.78 -20.51 12.80
N ASP A 93 2.38 -21.23 13.74
CA ASP A 93 3.70 -21.87 13.57
C ASP A 93 3.75 -22.85 12.39
N ASP A 94 2.61 -23.46 12.03
CA ASP A 94 2.50 -24.35 10.88
C ASP A 94 2.32 -23.63 9.53
N GLY A 95 2.26 -22.29 9.55
CA GLY A 95 2.01 -21.45 8.37
C GLY A 95 0.54 -21.34 7.97
N SER A 96 -0.39 -21.90 8.76
CA SER A 96 -1.82 -21.70 8.55
C SER A 96 -2.34 -20.45 9.29
N GLY A 97 -3.53 -20.00 8.92
CA GLY A 97 -4.15 -18.84 9.53
C GLY A 97 -3.98 -17.58 8.68
N TYR A 98 -5.10 -17.01 8.24
CA TYR A 98 -5.16 -15.68 7.65
C TYR A 98 -6.56 -15.10 7.87
N PHE A 99 -6.72 -13.81 7.70
CA PHE A 99 -8.00 -13.15 7.87
C PHE A 99 -8.65 -12.85 6.51
N SER A 100 -9.90 -13.24 6.36
CA SER A 100 -10.69 -12.92 5.18
C SER A 100 -11.27 -11.53 5.39
N ILE A 101 -10.85 -10.54 4.61
CA ILE A 101 -11.43 -9.20 4.64
C ILE A 101 -12.48 -9.13 3.52
N GLU A 102 -13.72 -9.41 3.89
CA GLU A 102 -14.85 -9.46 2.97
C GLU A 102 -16.14 -8.97 3.64
N ALA A 103 -17.01 -8.33 2.86
CA ALA A 103 -18.36 -7.94 3.27
C ALA A 103 -19.35 -8.25 2.15
N ILE A 104 -19.70 -9.54 2.01
CA ILE A 104 -20.40 -10.07 0.84
C ILE A 104 -21.82 -10.49 1.21
N ARG A 105 -22.81 -9.97 0.49
CA ARG A 105 -24.19 -10.44 0.62
C ARG A 105 -24.31 -11.87 0.11
N ASN A 106 -24.82 -12.77 0.95
CA ASN A 106 -25.14 -14.15 0.63
C ASN A 106 -26.60 -14.44 1.02
N GLY A 107 -27.52 -14.27 0.08
CA GLY A 107 -28.95 -14.37 0.36
C GLY A 107 -29.44 -13.26 1.29
N SER A 108 -30.01 -13.65 2.44
CA SER A 108 -30.43 -12.73 3.51
C SER A 108 -29.28 -12.21 4.35
N ASP A 109 -28.14 -12.89 4.36
CA ASP A 109 -27.06 -12.67 5.31
C ASP A 109 -25.89 -11.93 4.66
N ILE A 110 -25.00 -11.39 5.49
CA ILE A 110 -23.74 -10.78 5.06
C ILE A 110 -22.61 -11.58 5.68
N ILE A 111 -21.71 -12.07 4.83
CA ILE A 111 -20.44 -12.64 5.26
C ILE A 111 -19.56 -11.45 5.65
N LEU A 112 -19.19 -11.38 6.93
CA LEU A 112 -18.33 -10.35 7.50
C LEU A 112 -16.88 -10.84 7.58
N PRO A 113 -15.92 -9.93 7.84
CA PRO A 113 -14.53 -10.30 8.01
C PRO A 113 -14.34 -11.34 9.11
N HIS A 114 -13.50 -12.34 8.87
CA HIS A 114 -13.34 -13.46 9.81
C HIS A 114 -12.01 -14.20 9.62
N GLN A 115 -11.56 -14.86 10.69
CA GLN A 115 -10.38 -15.71 10.67
C GLN A 115 -10.62 -16.99 9.85
N LYS A 116 -9.67 -17.32 8.98
CA LYS A 116 -9.59 -18.60 8.27
C LYS A 116 -8.43 -19.42 8.81
N ASN A 117 -8.76 -20.56 9.41
CA ASN A 117 -7.80 -21.48 10.01
C ASN A 117 -7.24 -22.51 9.01
N THR A 118 -7.02 -22.07 7.77
CA THR A 118 -6.48 -22.89 6.68
C THR A 118 -5.22 -22.24 6.12
N TYR A 119 -4.54 -22.94 5.21
CA TYR A 119 -3.40 -22.38 4.48
C TYR A 119 -3.87 -21.29 3.51
N PHE A 120 -3.16 -20.17 3.51
CA PHE A 120 -3.32 -19.10 2.52
C PHE A 120 -3.04 -19.70 1.13
N TYR A 121 -3.92 -19.53 0.14
CA TYR A 121 -3.73 -19.92 -1.29
C TYR A 121 -2.77 -21.10 -1.57
N GLN A 122 -3.00 -22.26 -0.92
CA GLN A 122 -2.00 -23.33 -0.82
C GLN A 122 -1.52 -23.87 -2.18
N GLU A 123 -2.45 -24.05 -3.12
CA GLU A 123 -2.13 -24.59 -4.45
C GLU A 123 -1.23 -23.64 -5.23
N GLN A 124 -1.56 -22.35 -5.22
CA GLN A 124 -0.78 -21.29 -5.87
C GLN A 124 0.62 -21.20 -5.26
N ILE A 125 0.69 -21.17 -3.93
CA ILE A 125 1.96 -21.11 -3.21
C ILE A 125 2.83 -22.32 -3.54
N HIS A 126 2.27 -23.52 -3.54
CA HIS A 126 3.01 -24.73 -3.86
C HIS A 126 3.54 -24.69 -5.31
N PHE A 127 2.75 -24.21 -6.25
CA PHE A 127 3.21 -24.01 -7.62
C PHE A 127 4.39 -23.02 -7.71
N TRP A 128 4.24 -21.81 -7.16
CA TRP A 128 5.23 -20.75 -7.29
C TRP A 128 6.50 -20.97 -6.48
N LEU A 129 6.38 -21.41 -5.22
CA LEU A 129 7.53 -21.52 -4.32
C LEU A 129 8.24 -22.87 -4.38
N SER A 130 7.56 -23.94 -4.77
CA SER A 130 8.15 -25.28 -4.84
C SER A 130 8.32 -25.73 -6.30
N HIS A 131 7.23 -25.81 -7.05
CA HIS A 131 7.28 -26.39 -8.40
C HIS A 131 8.14 -25.56 -9.35
N LEU A 132 7.92 -24.25 -9.43
CA LEU A 132 8.67 -23.39 -10.34
C LEU A 132 10.16 -23.30 -9.96
N SER A 133 10.49 -23.27 -8.66
CA SER A 133 11.89 -23.36 -8.20
C SER A 133 12.55 -24.64 -8.71
N SER A 134 11.87 -25.79 -8.59
CA SER A 134 12.41 -27.07 -9.07
C SER A 134 12.59 -27.13 -10.59
N VAL A 135 11.72 -26.47 -11.35
CA VAL A 135 11.86 -26.38 -12.82
C VAL A 135 13.06 -25.49 -13.16
N ASN A 136 13.20 -24.35 -12.49
CA ASN A 136 14.31 -23.41 -12.70
C ASN A 136 15.67 -24.05 -12.36
N GLU A 137 15.78 -24.74 -11.22
CA GLU A 137 16.98 -25.48 -10.82
C GLU A 137 17.40 -26.50 -11.89
N ARG A 138 16.44 -27.30 -12.38
CA ARG A 138 16.71 -28.29 -13.44
C ARG A 138 17.11 -27.63 -14.76
N ALA A 139 16.56 -26.46 -15.10
CA ALA A 139 16.93 -25.72 -16.29
C ALA A 139 18.38 -25.21 -16.20
N ILE A 140 18.77 -24.64 -15.06
CA ILE A 140 20.13 -24.18 -14.78
C ILE A 140 21.12 -25.36 -14.82
N GLU A 141 20.78 -26.50 -14.21
CA GLU A 141 21.62 -27.70 -14.27
C GLU A 141 21.86 -28.19 -15.71
N ARG A 142 20.82 -28.18 -16.55
CA ARG A 142 20.92 -28.57 -17.96
C ARG A 142 21.78 -27.60 -18.77
N GLN A 143 21.66 -26.30 -18.51
CA GLN A 143 22.50 -25.29 -19.14
C GLN A 143 23.97 -25.52 -18.79
N ASN A 144 24.28 -25.66 -17.49
CA ASN A 144 25.64 -25.90 -17.00
C ASN A 144 26.27 -27.19 -17.56
N ARG A 145 25.48 -28.25 -17.73
CA ARG A 145 25.95 -29.50 -18.37
C ARG A 145 26.27 -29.31 -19.85
N THR A 146 25.43 -28.56 -20.56
CA THR A 146 25.64 -28.26 -21.99
C THR A 146 26.90 -27.43 -22.18
N GLU A 147 27.11 -26.38 -21.38
CA GLU A 147 28.33 -25.55 -21.44
C GLU A 147 29.60 -26.36 -21.16
N ARG A 148 29.58 -27.24 -20.14
CA ARG A 148 30.70 -28.14 -19.85
C ARG A 148 30.98 -29.13 -20.99
N SER A 149 29.93 -29.68 -21.62
CA SER A 149 30.04 -30.59 -22.78
C SER A 149 30.65 -29.90 -24.00
N VAL A 150 30.25 -28.66 -24.28
CA VAL A 150 30.79 -27.85 -25.38
C VAL A 150 32.26 -27.51 -25.13
N LEU A 151 32.62 -27.10 -23.91
CA LEU A 151 34.00 -26.80 -23.52
C LEU A 151 34.91 -28.05 -23.55
N SER A 152 34.37 -29.23 -23.22
CA SER A 152 35.14 -30.49 -23.28
C SER A 152 35.31 -31.04 -24.69
N ASN A 153 34.43 -30.70 -25.63
CA ASN A 153 34.47 -31.17 -27.02
C ASN A 153 35.16 -30.22 -28.00
N SER A 154 35.59 -29.03 -27.56
CA SER A 154 36.39 -28.12 -28.37
C SER A 154 37.88 -28.51 -28.42
N PHE A 155 38.16 -29.64 -29.08
CA PHE A 155 39.42 -29.84 -29.80
C PHE A 155 39.11 -29.76 -31.31
N LEU A 156 39.56 -28.67 -31.93
CA LEU A 156 39.64 -28.35 -33.36
C LEU A 156 38.42 -28.69 -34.25
N LEU A 157 37.45 -27.78 -34.34
CA LEU A 157 36.68 -27.55 -35.58
C LEU A 157 36.50 -26.04 -35.83
N PRO A 158 36.55 -25.61 -37.11
CA PRO A 158 36.54 -24.20 -37.45
C PRO A 158 35.19 -23.58 -37.09
N LEU A 159 35.30 -22.41 -36.45
CA LEU A 159 34.22 -21.59 -35.97
C LEU A 159 33.32 -21.15 -37.14
N VAL A 160 32.26 -21.91 -37.42
CA VAL A 160 31.09 -21.38 -38.13
C VAL A 160 30.25 -20.67 -37.08
N THR A 161 30.49 -19.36 -36.95
CA THR A 161 29.63 -18.47 -36.16
C THR A 161 28.30 -18.29 -36.87
N ASN A 162 27.39 -19.25 -36.74
CA ASN A 162 25.98 -18.93 -36.83
C ASN A 162 25.58 -18.35 -35.47
N GLN A 163 25.90 -17.07 -35.29
CA GLN A 163 25.27 -16.26 -34.26
C GLN A 163 23.77 -16.25 -34.56
N LEU A 164 23.03 -17.12 -33.88
CA LEU A 164 21.63 -16.85 -33.59
C LEU A 164 21.61 -15.57 -32.75
N PRO A 165 20.88 -14.52 -33.16
CA PRO A 165 20.84 -13.28 -32.40
C PRO A 165 20.13 -13.60 -31.07
N LEU A 166 20.88 -13.50 -29.98
CA LEU A 166 20.35 -13.51 -28.64
C LEU A 166 19.54 -12.20 -28.49
N GLU A 167 18.22 -12.30 -28.63
CA GLU A 167 17.26 -11.19 -28.47
C GLU A 167 17.21 -10.63 -27.03
N THR A 168 18.01 -11.20 -26.12
CA THR A 168 18.13 -10.85 -24.70
C THR A 168 18.74 -9.47 -24.45
N ASN A 169 19.45 -8.88 -25.41
CA ASN A 169 20.10 -7.58 -25.21
C ASN A 169 19.11 -6.41 -25.29
N SER A 170 17.98 -6.59 -25.99
CA SER A 170 16.99 -5.52 -26.18
C SER A 170 16.05 -5.40 -24.98
N GLU A 171 15.58 -6.52 -24.43
CA GLU A 171 14.68 -6.54 -23.28
C GLU A 171 15.39 -6.12 -21.98
N VAL A 172 16.65 -6.55 -21.78
CA VAL A 172 17.44 -6.15 -20.61
C VAL A 172 17.83 -4.66 -20.69
N ALA A 173 18.10 -4.15 -21.89
CA ALA A 173 18.31 -2.71 -22.09
C ALA A 173 17.02 -1.91 -21.83
N ALA A 174 15.88 -2.39 -22.33
CA ALA A 174 14.57 -1.77 -22.11
C ALA A 174 14.16 -1.77 -20.63
N LEU A 175 14.43 -2.86 -19.89
CA LEU A 175 14.18 -2.93 -18.45
C LEU A 175 15.11 -2.00 -17.65
N LYS A 176 16.38 -1.88 -18.06
CA LYS A 176 17.33 -0.95 -17.43
C LYS A 176 16.93 0.51 -17.70
N GLU A 177 16.53 0.83 -18.93
CA GLU A 177 16.06 2.16 -19.33
C GLU A 177 14.73 2.52 -18.64
N ALA A 178 13.82 1.55 -18.49
CA ALA A 178 12.60 1.73 -17.72
C ALA A 178 12.87 1.98 -16.24
N ASN A 179 13.84 1.27 -15.63
CA ASN A 179 14.20 1.46 -14.23
C ASN A 179 14.83 2.85 -13.97
N GLU A 180 15.73 3.31 -14.84
CA GLU A 180 16.31 4.65 -14.78
C GLU A 180 15.24 5.73 -14.98
N SER A 181 14.29 5.50 -15.91
CA SER A 181 13.15 6.39 -16.14
C SER A 181 12.24 6.48 -14.91
N LEU A 182 11.92 5.36 -14.25
CA LEU A 182 11.09 5.33 -13.04
C LEU A 182 11.78 5.99 -11.84
N LEU A 183 13.08 5.77 -11.66
CA LEU A 183 13.88 6.45 -10.65
C LEU A 183 13.91 7.96 -10.88
N SER A 184 14.04 8.40 -12.14
CA SER A 184 13.98 9.83 -12.48
C SER A 184 12.60 10.43 -12.23
N ALA A 185 11.52 9.72 -12.56
CA ALA A 185 10.14 10.15 -12.33
C ALA A 185 9.83 10.28 -10.83
N PHE A 186 10.33 9.35 -10.01
CA PHE A 186 10.23 9.44 -8.55
C PHE A 186 10.83 10.74 -8.01
N TRP A 187 12.05 11.10 -8.45
CA TRP A 187 12.69 12.35 -8.02
C TRP A 187 11.94 13.60 -8.50
N VAL A 188 11.36 13.57 -9.70
CA VAL A 188 10.51 14.68 -10.19
C VAL A 188 9.28 14.85 -9.30
N VAL A 189 8.61 13.76 -8.91
CA VAL A 189 7.46 13.81 -8.00
C VAL A 189 7.86 14.36 -6.63
N VAL A 190 9.00 13.95 -6.09
CA VAL A 190 9.53 14.47 -4.81
C VAL A 190 9.79 15.97 -4.89
N VAL A 191 10.39 16.46 -5.99
CA VAL A 191 10.63 17.91 -6.18
C VAL A 191 9.32 18.68 -6.27
N ILE A 192 8.32 18.18 -7.01
CA ILE A 192 7.00 18.80 -7.09
C ILE A 192 6.34 18.87 -5.71
N ALA A 193 6.38 17.79 -4.93
CA ALA A 193 5.83 17.76 -3.59
C ALA A 193 6.50 18.78 -2.65
N LEU A 194 7.84 18.92 -2.74
CA LEU A 194 8.58 19.92 -1.95
C LEU A 194 8.22 21.36 -2.35
N VAL A 195 8.05 21.64 -3.65
CA VAL A 195 7.63 22.97 -4.12
C VAL A 195 6.22 23.31 -3.60
N LEU A 196 5.28 22.35 -3.68
CA LEU A 196 3.92 22.54 -3.16
C LEU A 196 3.90 22.75 -1.65
N ALA A 197 4.66 21.95 -0.88
CA ALA A 197 4.78 22.11 0.56
C ALA A 197 5.36 23.49 0.94
N SER A 198 6.36 23.95 0.19
CA SER A 198 6.97 25.27 0.36
C SER A 198 5.96 26.40 0.09
N ALA A 199 5.18 26.29 -0.98
CA ALA A 199 4.14 27.26 -1.31
C ALA A 199 3.05 27.32 -0.23
N LEU A 200 2.59 26.17 0.27
CA LEU A 200 1.64 26.09 1.38
C LEU A 200 2.19 26.74 2.65
N LEU A 201 3.47 26.52 2.96
CA LEU A 201 4.13 27.15 4.11
C LEU A 201 4.19 28.68 3.97
N VAL A 202 4.57 29.19 2.79
CA VAL A 202 4.60 30.64 2.52
C VAL A 202 3.21 31.25 2.63
N MET A 203 2.18 30.58 2.12
CA MET A 203 0.80 31.02 2.27
C MET A 203 0.35 31.04 3.73
N ALA A 204 0.69 30.01 4.52
CA ALA A 204 0.37 29.95 5.94
C ALA A 204 1.04 31.07 6.74
N ILE A 205 2.34 31.33 6.47
CA ILE A 205 3.09 32.43 7.10
C ILE A 205 2.49 33.79 6.69
N SER A 206 2.21 33.99 5.41
CA SER A 206 1.62 35.23 4.90
C SER A 206 0.24 35.50 5.53
N ASN A 207 -0.59 34.47 5.65
CA ASN A 207 -1.89 34.57 6.29
C ASN A 207 -1.76 34.88 7.80
N HIS A 208 -0.81 34.25 8.49
CA HIS A 208 -0.54 34.53 9.90
C HIS A 208 -0.09 35.99 10.12
N LEU A 209 0.81 36.49 9.28
CA LEU A 209 1.29 37.87 9.34
C LEU A 209 0.19 38.88 9.02
N ASN A 210 -0.62 38.62 7.99
CA ASN A 210 -1.76 39.46 7.63
C ASN A 210 -2.77 39.57 8.79
N ARG A 211 -3.09 38.45 9.44
CA ARG A 211 -3.99 38.43 10.60
C ARG A 211 -3.40 39.21 11.79
N ARG A 212 -2.09 39.11 12.03
CA ARG A 212 -1.41 39.92 13.06
C ARG A 212 -1.48 41.42 12.74
N MET A 213 -1.25 41.80 11.49
CA MET A 213 -1.33 43.20 11.08
C MET A 213 -2.75 43.75 11.25
N GLN A 214 -3.78 43.03 10.77
CA GLN A 214 -5.17 43.43 10.97
C GLN A 214 -5.50 43.64 12.45
N ASN A 215 -5.12 42.70 13.32
CA ASN A 215 -5.31 42.85 14.76
C ASN A 215 -4.61 44.11 15.31
N SER A 216 -3.41 44.45 14.84
CA SER A 216 -2.72 45.67 15.28
C SER A 216 -3.38 46.97 14.81
N TYR A 217 -4.03 46.98 13.63
CA TYR A 217 -4.78 48.14 13.15
C TYR A 217 -6.07 48.37 13.96
N TYR A 218 -6.79 47.30 14.34
CA TYR A 218 -7.95 47.42 15.23
C TYR A 218 -7.60 48.00 16.61
N PHE A 219 -6.40 47.73 17.14
CA PHE A 219 -5.95 48.33 18.41
C PHE A 219 -5.52 49.80 18.28
N ALA A 220 -5.02 50.23 17.12
CA ALA A 220 -4.64 51.62 16.88
C ALA A 220 -5.87 52.55 16.77
N GLU A 221 -6.95 52.07 16.18
CA GLU A 221 -8.19 52.85 16.01
C GLU A 221 -8.96 53.03 17.33
N GLU A 222 -8.90 52.06 18.26
CA GLU A 222 -9.47 52.24 19.61
C GLU A 222 -8.71 53.30 20.44
N THR A 223 -7.40 53.45 20.26
CA THR A 223 -6.65 54.48 21.01
C THR A 223 -6.96 55.91 20.58
N GLU A 224 -7.44 56.15 19.35
CA GLU A 224 -7.91 57.48 18.92
C GLU A 224 -9.30 57.81 19.49
N ILE A 225 -10.16 56.80 19.74
CA ILE A 225 -11.49 57.00 20.33
C ILE A 225 -11.40 57.32 21.84
N PHE A 226 -10.39 56.81 22.55
CA PHE A 226 -10.15 57.13 23.96
C PHE A 226 -9.26 58.35 24.20
N GLY A 227 -8.61 58.89 23.16
CA GLY A 227 -7.78 60.10 23.26
C GLY A 227 -8.56 61.41 23.40
N ASN A 228 -9.88 61.41 23.18
CA ASN A 228 -10.68 62.65 23.12
C ASN A 228 -11.94 62.68 24.01
N SER A 229 -12.11 61.75 24.95
CA SER A 229 -13.20 61.77 25.93
C SER A 229 -12.73 62.15 27.34
N GLY A 230 -12.04 63.30 27.42
CA GLY A 230 -12.00 64.05 28.67
C GLY A 230 -13.42 64.46 29.06
N LYS A 231 -13.96 63.80 30.10
CA LYS A 231 -15.25 64.01 30.78
C LYS A 231 -16.43 63.21 30.21
N ALA A 232 -16.66 62.01 30.74
CA ALA A 232 -17.96 61.60 31.29
C ALA A 232 -17.91 60.19 31.91
N GLY A 233 -18.28 60.11 33.20
CA GLY A 233 -19.03 59.01 33.81
C GLY A 233 -18.52 57.58 33.67
N VAL A 234 -17.81 57.10 34.70
CA VAL A 234 -17.74 55.66 35.00
C VAL A 234 -19.14 55.18 35.38
N VAL A 235 -19.71 54.28 34.56
CA VAL A 235 -20.88 53.48 34.94
C VAL A 235 -20.44 52.02 34.91
N LEU A 236 -20.31 51.44 36.11
CA LEU A 236 -20.14 50.01 36.31
C LEU A 236 -21.51 49.34 36.15
N TYR A 237 -21.66 48.48 35.14
CA TYR A 237 -22.70 47.46 35.12
C TYR A 237 -22.06 46.09 35.21
N GLY A 238 -22.30 45.42 36.34
CA GLY A 238 -22.18 43.97 36.45
C GLY A 238 -23.51 43.30 36.10
N SER A 239 -23.43 42.13 35.47
CA SER A 239 -24.38 41.01 35.57
C SER A 239 -23.71 39.81 34.89
N ILE A 240 -23.21 38.81 35.62
CA ILE A 240 -23.86 37.51 35.88
C ILE A 240 -24.79 37.04 34.75
N ASN A 241 -24.26 36.17 33.89
CA ASN A 241 -24.61 34.75 33.76
C ASN A 241 -23.48 34.00 33.04
#